data_AF-A0A920LNZ3-F1
#
_entry.id   AF-A0A920LNZ3-F1
#
_cell.length_a   1.000
_cell.length_b   1.000
_cell.length_c   1.000
_cell.angle_alpha   90.00
_cell.angle_beta   90.00
_cell.angle_gamma   90.00
#
_symmetry.space_group_name_H-M   'P 1'
#
loop_
_entity.id
_entity.type
_entity.pdbx_description
1 polymer ?
#
loop_
_entity_poly.entity_id
_entity_poly.type
_entity_poly.pdbx_seq_one_letter_code
_entity_poly.pdbx_strand_id
1 'polypeptide(L)'
;MAQKIIIDTDPGIDDAMAIHMAFADPRLDVVGLTTVFGNVTGKQATRNALCLAEMANHPAAVAGGAAIPLTREPQPPADFVHGPEGFGTLPAMRPARMADTRNAARYLVETCAEAPGEIIICAVGPLTNLAAALALDAAITRTAARVVVMGGSAAWHGNVTACAEANIWNDPHAADAVFAADWDVTMVGLDVTEKTQCVPADFEAIAAQSPVIGGFLNEATGFYFDFHEAKTGTRSCFMHDPSAIMAITDPELFGFENTPISVVCEGEEIGRTVTGADGRRPVRVATEVDSDAARRAFVEITGRRTPPPGPERPKTETEADGRPEGRDRMKVEIVDYEAPDAAETLARSLRDTGFAVLKNHPITAERIEAIYDSWGGFFAGDDKFAYAVQPPAHDGYFAFRSENAKDSQVKDLKEFFHVYPGCRLPADIEETTRQIYADLDSLGRELLGWIQQQAPAEVTGKLSMPLDQMMEGSNQSLLRILHYPPVEQSEPGAIRAAAHEDINLITLLLSGSKPGLQAMDKAGNWHDVACDPGMITINNGDMLAMATGDYYPSTTHRVTNPDAGQNVSRYSMPMFLHPRPEVLLKPGTTADDYLQERLREIGLKSQKAS
;
A
#
# COMPACT_ATOMS: atom_id res chain seq x y z
N MET A 1 -20.47 -9.55 -22.42
CA MET A 1 -19.66 -8.59 -21.62
C MET A 1 -18.63 -9.39 -20.88
N ALA A 2 -17.45 -8.81 -20.61
CA ALA A 2 -16.45 -9.47 -19.77
C ALA A 2 -17.01 -9.68 -18.35
N GLN A 3 -16.68 -10.81 -17.73
CA GLN A 3 -17.07 -11.12 -16.35
C GLN A 3 -16.10 -10.42 -15.41
N LYS A 4 -16.63 -9.65 -14.45
CA LYS A 4 -15.81 -8.98 -13.45
C LYS A 4 -15.36 -9.97 -12.40
N ILE A 5 -14.06 -10.01 -12.11
CA ILE A 5 -13.52 -10.91 -11.10
C ILE A 5 -12.58 -10.20 -10.12
N ILE A 6 -12.61 -10.64 -8.87
CA ILE A 6 -11.53 -10.41 -7.90
C ILE A 6 -10.85 -11.75 -7.68
N ILE A 7 -9.52 -11.78 -7.68
CA ILE A 7 -8.74 -12.99 -7.38
C ILE A 7 -8.18 -12.88 -5.97
N ASP A 8 -8.56 -13.78 -5.07
CA ASP A 8 -8.00 -13.90 -3.72
C ASP A 8 -6.91 -14.98 -3.72
N THR A 9 -5.65 -14.61 -3.49
CA THR A 9 -4.47 -15.39 -3.90
C THR A 9 -3.33 -15.27 -2.89
N ASP A 10 -2.44 -16.25 -2.85
CA ASP A 10 -1.23 -16.27 -2.03
C ASP A 10 0.03 -16.47 -2.90
N PRO A 11 0.35 -15.52 -3.82
CA PRO A 11 1.09 -15.82 -5.04
C PRO A 11 2.34 -16.68 -4.91
N GLY A 12 2.14 -17.96 -5.24
CA GLY A 12 3.12 -18.95 -5.66
C GLY A 12 3.14 -19.12 -7.19
N ILE A 13 3.88 -20.13 -7.64
CA ILE A 13 4.10 -20.41 -9.07
C ILE A 13 2.80 -20.63 -9.88
N ASP A 14 1.86 -21.43 -9.37
CA ASP A 14 0.55 -21.70 -9.98
C ASP A 14 -0.43 -20.53 -9.86
N ASP A 15 -0.42 -19.77 -8.76
CA ASP A 15 -1.16 -18.51 -8.66
C ASP A 15 -0.73 -17.54 -9.77
N ALA A 16 0.58 -17.43 -10.03
CA ALA A 16 1.10 -16.58 -11.09
C ALA A 16 0.61 -17.03 -12.48
N MET A 17 0.43 -18.34 -12.69
CA MET A 17 -0.20 -18.86 -13.92
C MET A 17 -1.66 -18.40 -14.01
N ALA A 18 -2.43 -18.51 -12.93
CA ALA A 18 -3.84 -18.14 -12.89
C ALA A 18 -4.04 -16.63 -13.09
N ILE A 19 -3.25 -15.80 -12.39
CA ILE A 19 -3.26 -14.34 -12.52
C ILE A 19 -2.91 -13.92 -13.95
N HIS A 20 -1.86 -14.49 -14.54
CA HIS A 20 -1.50 -14.14 -15.91
C HIS A 20 -2.57 -14.59 -16.92
N MET A 21 -3.08 -15.83 -16.78
CA MET A 21 -4.17 -16.33 -17.61
C MET A 21 -5.39 -15.40 -17.54
N ALA A 22 -5.77 -14.94 -16.33
CA ALA A 22 -6.88 -14.03 -16.14
C ALA A 22 -6.64 -12.66 -16.79
N PHE A 23 -5.44 -12.09 -16.66
CA PHE A 23 -5.09 -10.84 -17.33
C PHE A 23 -5.03 -10.95 -18.87
N ALA A 24 -4.73 -12.14 -19.39
CA ALA A 24 -4.64 -12.40 -20.83
C ALA A 24 -6.00 -12.75 -21.47
N ASP A 25 -7.02 -13.07 -20.68
CA ASP A 25 -8.34 -13.45 -21.18
C ASP A 25 -9.28 -12.23 -21.32
N PRO A 26 -9.63 -11.79 -22.54
CA PRO A 26 -10.54 -10.67 -22.75
C PRO A 26 -11.99 -10.94 -22.31
N ARG A 27 -12.32 -12.18 -21.94
CA ARG A 27 -13.60 -12.53 -21.31
C ARG A 27 -13.66 -12.13 -19.85
N LEU A 28 -12.53 -11.77 -19.23
CA LEU A 28 -12.42 -11.39 -17.83
C LEU A 28 -12.05 -9.91 -17.69
N ASP A 29 -12.64 -9.27 -16.69
CA ASP A 29 -12.29 -7.94 -16.21
C ASP A 29 -11.80 -8.09 -14.77
N VAL A 30 -10.47 -8.19 -14.60
CA VAL A 30 -9.86 -8.40 -13.27
C VAL A 30 -9.85 -7.07 -12.53
N VAL A 31 -10.86 -6.83 -11.69
CA VAL A 31 -11.03 -5.53 -11.01
C VAL A 31 -10.05 -5.37 -9.84
N GLY A 32 -9.60 -6.47 -9.26
CA GLY A 32 -8.61 -6.47 -8.18
C GLY A 32 -8.03 -7.84 -7.85
N LEU A 33 -6.92 -7.81 -7.13
CA LEU A 33 -6.30 -8.93 -6.46
C LEU A 33 -6.40 -8.68 -4.94
N THR A 34 -6.78 -9.69 -4.17
CA THR A 34 -6.64 -9.69 -2.73
C THR A 34 -5.63 -10.75 -2.33
N THR A 35 -4.78 -10.46 -1.34
CA THR A 35 -3.69 -11.38 -0.99
C THR A 35 -3.82 -11.98 0.39
N VAL A 36 -3.43 -13.24 0.54
CA VAL A 36 -3.48 -14.00 1.79
C VAL A 36 -2.16 -14.77 2.01
N PHE A 37 -1.94 -15.28 3.21
CA PHE A 37 -0.84 -16.21 3.50
C PHE A 37 -1.14 -17.60 2.91
N GLY A 38 -0.11 -18.43 2.71
CA GLY A 38 -0.24 -19.83 2.32
C GLY A 38 1.06 -20.35 1.71
N ASN A 39 1.17 -20.37 0.39
CA ASN A 39 2.38 -20.69 -0.37
C ASN A 39 3.56 -19.80 0.04
N VAL A 40 3.27 -18.52 0.32
CA VAL A 40 4.21 -17.54 0.88
C VAL A 40 3.60 -16.80 2.07
N THR A 41 4.40 -15.99 2.78
CA THR A 41 3.85 -15.12 3.83
C THR A 41 2.92 -14.06 3.22
N GLY A 42 1.93 -13.55 3.98
CA GLY A 42 1.00 -12.53 3.46
C GLY A 42 1.69 -11.25 2.93
N LYS A 43 2.84 -10.88 3.50
CA LYS A 43 3.66 -9.76 2.99
C LYS A 43 4.28 -10.09 1.62
N GLN A 44 4.85 -11.28 1.47
CA GLN A 44 5.39 -11.75 0.19
C GLN A 44 4.27 -11.91 -0.85
N ALA A 45 3.11 -12.44 -0.48
CA ALA A 45 1.95 -12.56 -1.35
C ALA A 45 1.55 -11.21 -1.96
N THR A 46 1.43 -10.18 -1.11
CA THR A 46 1.11 -8.79 -1.54
C THR A 46 2.16 -8.23 -2.50
N ARG A 47 3.45 -8.38 -2.16
CA ARG A 47 4.57 -7.95 -3.01
C ARG A 47 4.53 -8.66 -4.37
N ASN A 48 4.35 -9.98 -4.35
CA ASN A 48 4.34 -10.82 -5.53
C ASN A 48 3.17 -10.47 -6.46
N ALA A 49 1.96 -10.27 -5.93
CA ALA A 49 0.79 -9.83 -6.71
C ALA A 49 1.01 -8.47 -7.39
N LEU A 50 1.63 -7.50 -6.69
CA LEU A 50 1.98 -6.20 -7.27
C LEU A 50 2.96 -6.36 -8.44
N CYS A 51 4.02 -7.16 -8.27
CA CYS A 51 4.99 -7.41 -9.34
C CYS A 51 4.35 -8.10 -10.55
N LEU A 52 3.47 -9.08 -10.34
CA LEU A 52 2.75 -9.74 -11.43
C LEU A 52 1.84 -8.76 -12.19
N ALA A 53 1.11 -7.90 -11.47
CA ALA A 53 0.28 -6.87 -12.08
C ALA A 53 1.11 -5.84 -12.87
N GLU A 54 2.30 -5.46 -12.39
CA GLU A 54 3.24 -4.58 -13.10
C GLU A 54 3.84 -5.24 -14.34
N MET A 55 4.30 -6.49 -14.23
CA MET A 55 4.83 -7.26 -15.36
C MET A 55 3.80 -7.43 -16.48
N ALA A 56 2.53 -7.60 -16.10
CA ALA A 56 1.41 -7.67 -17.03
C ALA A 56 0.92 -6.29 -17.50
N ASN A 57 1.42 -5.19 -16.92
CA ASN A 57 0.92 -3.83 -17.11
C ASN A 57 -0.61 -3.73 -16.90
N HIS A 58 -1.13 -4.45 -15.90
CA HIS A 58 -2.56 -4.55 -15.62
C HIS A 58 -2.95 -3.61 -14.46
N PRO A 59 -4.01 -2.79 -14.58
CA PRO A 59 -4.34 -1.76 -13.60
C PRO A 59 -5.03 -2.27 -12.32
N ALA A 60 -5.26 -3.58 -12.20
CA ALA A 60 -5.92 -4.21 -11.06
C ALA A 60 -5.33 -3.70 -9.72
N ALA A 61 -6.20 -3.29 -8.80
CA ALA A 61 -5.77 -2.94 -7.45
C ALA A 61 -5.30 -4.21 -6.72
N VAL A 62 -4.36 -4.09 -5.77
CA VAL A 62 -3.88 -5.23 -4.98
C VAL A 62 -4.10 -4.92 -3.51
N ALA A 63 -4.99 -5.60 -2.81
CA ALA A 63 -5.26 -5.34 -1.39
C ALA A 63 -4.65 -6.43 -0.50
N GLY A 64 -3.81 -6.01 0.45
CA GLY A 64 -3.18 -6.91 1.42
C GLY A 64 -4.18 -7.48 2.43
N GLY A 65 -4.17 -8.79 2.65
CA GLY A 65 -5.10 -9.46 3.55
C GLY A 65 -4.47 -10.14 4.76
N ALA A 66 -5.08 -11.23 5.20
CA ALA A 66 -4.70 -11.94 6.40
C ALA A 66 -3.27 -12.50 6.30
N ALA A 67 -2.54 -12.44 7.42
CA ALA A 67 -1.18 -12.97 7.54
C ALA A 67 -1.13 -14.33 8.27
N ILE A 68 -2.21 -14.71 8.94
CA ILE A 68 -2.35 -15.93 9.74
C ILE A 68 -3.80 -16.46 9.67
N PRO A 69 -4.03 -17.76 9.89
CA PRO A 69 -5.37 -18.33 9.91
C PRO A 69 -6.21 -17.87 11.11
N LEU A 70 -7.53 -18.08 11.06
CA LEU A 70 -8.47 -17.61 12.09
C LEU A 70 -8.27 -18.25 13.47
N THR A 71 -7.94 -19.54 13.52
CA THR A 71 -7.97 -20.31 14.78
C THR A 71 -6.80 -21.28 14.94
N ARG A 72 -6.31 -21.87 13.84
CA ARG A 72 -5.19 -22.81 13.88
C ARG A 72 -3.88 -22.05 14.12
N GLU A 73 -2.88 -22.72 14.69
CA GLU A 73 -1.52 -22.20 14.72
C GLU A 73 -0.97 -22.02 13.28
N PRO A 74 -0.38 -20.86 12.94
CA PRO A 74 0.19 -20.61 11.62
C PRO A 74 1.24 -21.67 11.26
N GLN A 75 1.20 -22.09 10.00
CA GLN A 75 2.16 -23.06 9.48
C GLN A 75 3.19 -22.34 8.61
N PRO A 76 4.43 -22.86 8.53
CA PRO A 76 5.43 -22.30 7.63
C PRO A 76 4.93 -22.29 6.17
N PRO A 77 5.35 -21.31 5.35
CA PRO A 77 5.00 -21.30 3.94
C PRO A 77 5.49 -22.54 3.19
N ALA A 78 4.86 -22.86 2.06
CA ALA A 78 5.22 -23.98 1.20
C ALA A 78 6.44 -23.69 0.30
N ASP A 79 7.52 -23.15 0.88
CA ASP A 79 8.75 -22.77 0.18
C ASP A 79 9.47 -23.94 -0.50
N PHE A 80 9.28 -25.17 -0.01
CA PHE A 80 9.75 -26.40 -0.64
C PHE A 80 9.02 -26.75 -1.95
N VAL A 81 7.88 -26.12 -2.23
CA VAL A 81 7.09 -26.27 -3.47
C VAL A 81 7.26 -25.04 -4.37
N HIS A 82 7.16 -23.84 -3.81
CA HIS A 82 7.14 -22.58 -4.58
C HIS A 82 8.44 -21.78 -4.48
N GLY A 83 9.44 -22.24 -3.74
CA GLY A 83 10.67 -21.52 -3.48
C GLY A 83 10.54 -20.46 -2.37
N PRO A 84 11.67 -19.94 -1.85
CA PRO A 84 11.68 -19.04 -0.69
C PRO A 84 10.93 -17.72 -0.91
N GLU A 85 10.81 -17.28 -2.16
CA GLU A 85 10.14 -16.04 -2.55
C GLU A 85 8.81 -16.27 -3.28
N GLY A 86 8.37 -17.52 -3.41
CA GLY A 86 7.13 -17.92 -4.11
C GLY A 86 7.29 -18.20 -5.60
N PHE A 87 8.46 -17.92 -6.19
CA PHE A 87 8.71 -18.07 -7.63
C PHE A 87 9.96 -18.90 -7.96
N GLY A 88 10.08 -20.04 -7.29
CA GLY A 88 11.19 -20.98 -7.45
C GLY A 88 12.51 -20.39 -6.98
N THR A 89 13.53 -20.40 -7.83
CA THR A 89 14.85 -19.85 -7.51
C THR A 89 14.99 -18.36 -7.81
N LEU A 90 13.92 -17.72 -8.32
CA LEU A 90 13.96 -16.30 -8.65
C LEU A 90 14.12 -15.44 -7.39
N PRO A 91 14.93 -14.38 -7.46
CA PRO A 91 15.11 -13.49 -6.31
C PRO A 91 13.85 -12.69 -6.00
N ALA A 92 13.79 -12.16 -4.78
CA ALA A 92 12.75 -11.23 -4.37
C ALA A 92 12.60 -10.07 -5.36
N MET A 93 11.41 -9.92 -5.92
CA MET A 93 11.08 -8.79 -6.78
C MET A 93 10.64 -7.58 -5.95
N ARG A 94 10.78 -6.38 -6.52
CA ARG A 94 10.39 -5.12 -5.86
C ARG A 94 9.34 -4.42 -6.73
N PRO A 95 8.08 -4.31 -6.27
CA PRO A 95 7.06 -3.56 -7.00
C PRO A 95 7.29 -2.06 -6.86
N ALA A 96 6.93 -1.30 -7.88
CA ALA A 96 6.88 0.17 -7.85
C ALA A 96 5.52 0.70 -7.34
N ARG A 97 4.45 -0.07 -7.52
CA ARG A 97 3.08 0.22 -7.10
C ARG A 97 2.88 -0.14 -5.64
N MET A 98 1.98 0.58 -5.00
CA MET A 98 1.51 0.25 -3.67
C MET A 98 0.25 -0.61 -3.72
N ALA A 99 0.07 -1.40 -2.68
CA ALA A 99 -1.20 -2.05 -2.40
C ALA A 99 -2.31 -1.01 -2.12
N ASP A 100 -3.56 -1.39 -2.40
CA ASP A 100 -4.75 -0.68 -1.95
C ASP A 100 -4.70 -0.53 -0.42
N THR A 101 -5.11 0.64 0.05
CA THR A 101 -5.09 0.99 1.47
C THR A 101 -6.09 0.21 2.32
N ARG A 102 -7.11 -0.39 1.69
CA ARG A 102 -8.06 -1.29 2.34
C ARG A 102 -7.41 -2.64 2.53
N ASN A 103 -7.70 -3.29 3.66
CA ASN A 103 -7.36 -4.71 3.77
C ASN A 103 -8.25 -5.54 2.84
N ALA A 104 -7.81 -6.74 2.48
CA ALA A 104 -8.51 -7.63 1.56
C ALA A 104 -10.00 -7.84 1.91
N ALA A 105 -10.32 -8.14 3.17
CA ALA A 105 -11.70 -8.38 3.61
C ALA A 105 -12.61 -7.16 3.35
N ARG A 106 -12.12 -5.96 3.67
CA ARG A 106 -12.83 -4.71 3.43
C ARG A 106 -12.91 -4.39 1.94
N TYR A 107 -11.83 -4.60 1.19
CA TYR A 107 -11.79 -4.43 -0.26
C TYR A 107 -12.86 -5.31 -0.92
N LEU A 108 -12.97 -6.58 -0.53
CA LEU A 108 -13.98 -7.51 -1.04
C LEU A 108 -15.41 -7.01 -0.77
N VAL A 109 -15.72 -6.63 0.47
CA VAL A 109 -17.06 -6.14 0.86
C VAL A 109 -17.43 -4.89 0.08
N GLU A 110 -16.55 -3.87 0.09
CA GLU A 110 -16.86 -2.58 -0.54
C GLU A 110 -16.93 -2.70 -2.06
N THR A 111 -15.98 -3.39 -2.70
CA THR A 111 -15.95 -3.53 -4.16
C THR A 111 -17.14 -4.34 -4.67
N CYS A 112 -17.54 -5.41 -3.97
CA CYS A 112 -18.75 -6.16 -4.33
C CYS A 112 -20.03 -5.34 -4.09
N ALA A 113 -20.08 -4.50 -3.05
CA ALA A 113 -21.21 -3.62 -2.78
C ALA A 113 -21.38 -2.49 -3.81
N GLU A 114 -20.29 -2.06 -4.46
CA GLU A 114 -20.32 -1.08 -5.56
C GLU A 114 -20.91 -1.65 -6.86
N ALA A 115 -20.82 -2.97 -7.07
CA ALA A 115 -21.40 -3.66 -8.22
C ALA A 115 -22.15 -4.95 -7.80
N PRO A 116 -23.28 -4.83 -7.07
CA PRO A 116 -23.97 -5.98 -6.49
C PRO A 116 -24.42 -6.98 -7.54
N GLY A 117 -24.02 -8.24 -7.37
CA GLY A 117 -24.36 -9.37 -8.24
C GLY A 117 -23.52 -9.45 -9.52
N GLU A 118 -22.50 -8.59 -9.70
CA GLU A 118 -21.67 -8.57 -10.92
C GLU A 118 -20.30 -9.22 -10.75
N ILE A 119 -19.71 -9.16 -9.56
CA ILE A 119 -18.31 -9.58 -9.32
C ILE A 119 -18.25 -11.02 -8.83
N ILE A 120 -17.46 -11.84 -9.52
CA ILE A 120 -17.10 -13.19 -9.09
C ILE A 120 -15.85 -13.10 -8.22
N ILE A 121 -15.87 -13.71 -7.03
CA ILE A 121 -14.67 -13.85 -6.20
C ILE A 121 -14.04 -15.20 -6.55
N CYS A 122 -12.84 -15.20 -7.12
CA CYS A 122 -12.06 -16.40 -7.41
C CYS A 122 -10.99 -16.56 -6.33
N ALA A 123 -11.25 -17.39 -5.32
CA ALA A 123 -10.32 -17.65 -4.23
C ALA A 123 -9.45 -18.87 -4.56
N VAL A 124 -8.16 -18.64 -4.73
CA VAL A 124 -7.14 -19.64 -5.06
C VAL A 124 -6.12 -19.85 -3.95
N GLY A 125 -6.25 -19.12 -2.83
CA GLY A 125 -5.51 -19.34 -1.59
C GLY A 125 -6.40 -19.71 -0.39
N PRO A 126 -5.84 -19.73 0.84
CA PRO A 126 -6.63 -19.93 2.06
C PRO A 126 -7.77 -18.93 2.22
N LEU A 127 -8.94 -19.44 2.62
CA LEU A 127 -10.21 -18.69 2.60
C LEU A 127 -10.39 -17.65 3.72
N THR A 128 -9.30 -17.31 4.42
CA THR A 128 -9.29 -16.42 5.59
C THR A 128 -9.83 -15.02 5.26
N ASN A 129 -9.48 -14.46 4.10
CA ASN A 129 -9.98 -13.15 3.67
C ASN A 129 -11.49 -13.18 3.44
N LEU A 130 -12.02 -14.24 2.83
CA LEU A 130 -13.46 -14.40 2.58
C LEU A 130 -14.23 -14.61 3.89
N ALA A 131 -13.71 -15.41 4.82
CA ALA A 131 -14.32 -15.57 6.14
C ALA A 131 -14.29 -14.26 6.95
N ALA A 132 -13.20 -13.49 6.87
CA ALA A 132 -13.12 -12.17 7.46
C ALA A 132 -14.10 -11.18 6.80
N ALA A 133 -14.30 -11.25 5.49
CA ALA A 133 -15.29 -10.45 4.77
C ALA A 133 -16.73 -10.80 5.22
N LEU A 134 -17.04 -12.08 5.39
CA LEU A 134 -18.33 -12.55 5.93
C LEU A 134 -18.57 -12.04 7.36
N ALA A 135 -17.53 -12.04 8.20
CA ALA A 135 -17.60 -11.51 9.56
C ALA A 135 -17.76 -9.99 9.59
N LEU A 136 -17.15 -9.28 8.62
CA LEU A 136 -17.25 -7.83 8.48
C LEU A 136 -18.64 -7.40 7.99
N ASP A 137 -19.14 -8.02 6.93
CA ASP A 137 -20.49 -7.78 6.40
C ASP A 137 -21.05 -9.03 5.70
N ALA A 138 -21.94 -9.73 6.39
CA ALA A 138 -22.63 -10.89 5.86
C ALA A 138 -23.51 -10.59 4.63
N ALA A 139 -23.77 -9.31 4.29
CA ALA A 139 -24.44 -8.95 3.05
C ALA A 139 -23.60 -9.24 1.80
N ILE A 140 -22.28 -9.46 1.93
CA ILE A 140 -21.42 -9.84 0.81
C ILE A 140 -21.91 -11.10 0.09
N THR A 141 -22.61 -11.99 0.80
CA THR A 141 -23.22 -13.19 0.20
C THR A 141 -24.28 -12.89 -0.86
N ARG A 142 -24.84 -11.68 -0.82
CA ARG A 142 -25.83 -11.17 -1.79
C ARG A 142 -25.25 -10.18 -2.78
N THR A 143 -24.11 -9.55 -2.48
CA THR A 143 -23.47 -8.57 -3.37
C THR A 143 -22.39 -9.19 -4.25
N ALA A 144 -21.73 -10.28 -3.83
CA ALA A 144 -20.94 -11.09 -4.74
C ALA A 144 -21.86 -11.85 -5.70
N ALA A 145 -21.46 -11.98 -6.97
CA ALA A 145 -22.21 -12.75 -7.97
C ALA A 145 -22.19 -14.24 -7.64
N ARG A 146 -21.00 -14.75 -7.32
CA ARG A 146 -20.70 -16.11 -6.83
C ARG A 146 -19.25 -16.18 -6.38
N VAL A 147 -18.88 -17.26 -5.72
CA VAL A 147 -17.51 -17.59 -5.32
C VAL A 147 -17.06 -18.83 -6.07
N VAL A 148 -15.83 -18.81 -6.59
CA VAL A 148 -15.14 -19.99 -7.12
C VAL A 148 -13.90 -20.22 -6.26
N VAL A 149 -13.80 -21.40 -5.69
CA VAL A 149 -12.72 -21.80 -4.77
C VAL A 149 -11.85 -22.85 -5.46
N MET A 150 -10.55 -22.58 -5.61
CA MET A 150 -9.57 -23.66 -5.77
C MET A 150 -9.25 -24.20 -4.39
N GLY A 151 -9.66 -25.43 -4.12
CA GLY A 151 -9.37 -26.07 -2.85
C GLY A 151 -10.27 -27.24 -2.52
N GLY A 152 -9.80 -28.06 -1.59
CA GLY A 152 -10.49 -29.26 -1.12
C GLY A 152 -10.41 -30.45 -2.07
N SER A 153 -11.04 -31.55 -1.65
CA SER A 153 -11.27 -32.74 -2.47
C SER A 153 -12.53 -33.48 -2.04
N ALA A 154 -13.40 -33.80 -2.99
CA ALA A 154 -14.58 -34.62 -2.73
C ALA A 154 -14.24 -36.11 -2.58
N ALA A 155 -13.21 -36.60 -3.28
CA ALA A 155 -12.80 -38.00 -3.29
C ALA A 155 -11.96 -38.44 -2.07
N TRP A 156 -11.89 -37.64 -1.00
CA TRP A 156 -11.10 -37.96 0.21
C TRP A 156 -9.62 -38.19 -0.11
N HIS A 157 -9.03 -37.23 -0.81
CA HIS A 157 -7.61 -37.18 -1.16
C HIS A 157 -7.02 -35.82 -0.76
N GLY A 158 -5.72 -35.77 -0.46
CA GLY A 158 -5.05 -34.55 -0.03
C GLY A 158 -3.61 -34.46 -0.53
N ASN A 159 -3.10 -33.22 -0.57
CA ASN A 159 -1.71 -32.92 -0.97
C ASN A 159 -0.83 -32.46 0.21
N VAL A 160 -1.43 -32.10 1.35
CA VAL A 160 -0.73 -31.81 2.62
C VAL A 160 -0.81 -32.99 3.57
N THR A 161 -2.01 -33.54 3.76
CA THR A 161 -2.24 -34.79 4.49
C THR A 161 -2.86 -35.83 3.56
N ALA A 162 -3.12 -37.03 4.06
CA ALA A 162 -3.83 -38.04 3.27
C ALA A 162 -5.25 -37.63 2.83
N CYS A 163 -5.84 -36.59 3.44
CA CYS A 163 -7.24 -36.22 3.21
C CYS A 163 -7.51 -34.72 3.11
N ALA A 164 -6.49 -33.87 3.28
CA ALA A 164 -6.62 -32.43 3.27
C ALA A 164 -5.78 -31.79 2.18
N GLU A 165 -6.42 -30.89 1.45
CA GLU A 165 -5.82 -30.02 0.45
C GLU A 165 -5.28 -28.75 1.14
N ALA A 166 -4.18 -28.20 0.63
CA ALA A 166 -3.41 -27.09 1.22
C ALA A 166 -4.22 -25.85 1.60
N ASN A 167 -5.04 -25.30 0.70
CA ASN A 167 -5.81 -24.09 0.95
C ASN A 167 -6.84 -24.28 2.08
N ILE A 168 -7.54 -25.41 2.07
CA ILE A 168 -8.50 -25.76 3.12
C ILE A 168 -7.78 -26.11 4.43
N TRP A 169 -6.63 -26.79 4.37
CA TRP A 169 -5.87 -27.19 5.54
C TRP A 169 -5.19 -26.02 6.26
N ASN A 170 -4.77 -25.00 5.51
CA ASN A 170 -4.14 -23.79 6.04
C ASN A 170 -5.11 -22.99 6.91
N ASP A 171 -6.41 -22.92 6.55
CA ASP A 171 -7.45 -22.34 7.40
C ASP A 171 -8.80 -23.07 7.31
N PRO A 172 -8.95 -24.21 8.01
CA PRO A 172 -10.14 -25.04 7.90
C PRO A 172 -11.39 -24.37 8.50
N HIS A 173 -11.20 -23.49 9.48
CA HIS A 173 -12.30 -22.76 10.12
C HIS A 173 -12.85 -21.68 9.18
N ALA A 174 -11.97 -20.96 8.47
CA ALA A 174 -12.39 -20.04 7.44
C ALA A 174 -13.10 -20.76 6.29
N ALA A 175 -12.55 -21.90 5.85
CA ALA A 175 -13.17 -22.70 4.81
C ALA A 175 -14.56 -23.22 5.20
N ASP A 176 -14.73 -23.74 6.43
CA ASP A 176 -16.04 -24.18 6.91
C ASP A 176 -17.06 -23.04 6.91
N ALA A 177 -16.65 -21.85 7.36
CA ALA A 177 -17.50 -20.66 7.38
C ALA A 177 -17.91 -20.23 5.96
N VAL A 178 -16.98 -20.26 4.99
CA VAL A 178 -17.25 -19.93 3.59
C VAL A 178 -18.20 -20.92 2.94
N PHE A 179 -18.02 -22.24 3.14
CA PHE A 179 -18.94 -23.24 2.60
C PHE A 179 -20.31 -23.27 3.29
N ALA A 180 -20.40 -22.82 4.55
CA ALA A 180 -21.66 -22.71 5.28
C ALA A 180 -22.47 -21.46 4.94
N ALA A 181 -21.85 -20.42 4.40
CA ALA A 181 -22.49 -19.14 4.10
C ALA A 181 -23.48 -19.22 2.91
N ASP A 182 -24.49 -18.34 2.91
CA ASP A 182 -25.56 -18.35 1.91
C ASP A 182 -25.20 -17.59 0.62
N TRP A 183 -24.16 -18.04 -0.07
CA TRP A 183 -23.77 -17.60 -1.42
C TRP A 183 -23.61 -18.78 -2.37
N ASP A 184 -23.58 -18.50 -3.68
CA ASP A 184 -23.31 -19.53 -4.69
C ASP A 184 -21.81 -19.83 -4.73
N VAL A 185 -21.42 -21.08 -4.45
CA VAL A 185 -20.02 -21.51 -4.38
C VAL A 185 -19.78 -22.63 -5.38
N THR A 186 -18.72 -22.49 -6.18
CA THR A 186 -18.13 -23.56 -6.98
C THR A 186 -16.82 -24.01 -6.36
N MET A 187 -16.65 -25.29 -6.08
CA MET A 187 -15.40 -25.87 -5.56
C MET A 187 -14.67 -26.61 -6.68
N VAL A 188 -13.44 -26.19 -6.96
CA VAL A 188 -12.53 -26.77 -7.94
C VAL A 188 -11.38 -27.41 -7.18
N GLY A 189 -11.60 -28.66 -6.75
CA GLY A 189 -10.69 -29.39 -5.89
C GLY A 189 -9.70 -30.28 -6.64
N LEU A 190 -8.88 -31.00 -5.88
CA LEU A 190 -7.86 -31.93 -6.39
C LEU A 190 -8.44 -33.00 -7.34
N ASP A 191 -9.74 -33.30 -7.20
CA ASP A 191 -10.50 -34.21 -8.05
C ASP A 191 -10.37 -33.91 -9.56
N VAL A 192 -10.14 -32.65 -9.92
CA VAL A 192 -9.96 -32.21 -11.31
C VAL A 192 -8.61 -31.56 -11.56
N THR A 193 -8.04 -30.86 -10.58
CA THR A 193 -6.82 -30.08 -10.82
C THR A 193 -5.58 -30.96 -11.04
N GLU A 194 -5.49 -32.10 -10.34
CA GLU A 194 -4.37 -33.04 -10.52
C GLU A 194 -4.44 -33.83 -11.83
N LYS A 195 -5.62 -33.88 -12.46
CA LYS A 195 -5.81 -34.53 -13.77
C LYS A 195 -5.23 -33.68 -14.91
N THR A 196 -5.12 -32.38 -14.71
CA THR A 196 -4.71 -31.45 -15.77
C THR A 196 -3.28 -31.00 -15.55
N GLN A 197 -2.39 -31.40 -16.46
CA GLN A 197 -0.94 -31.22 -16.33
C GLN A 197 -0.35 -30.43 -17.50
N CYS A 198 0.57 -29.53 -17.20
CA CYS A 198 1.43 -28.87 -18.18
C CYS A 198 2.82 -29.48 -18.17
N VAL A 199 3.51 -29.37 -19.31
CA VAL A 199 4.90 -29.84 -19.50
C VAL A 199 5.78 -28.64 -19.89
N PRO A 200 7.12 -28.75 -19.82
CA PRO A 200 8.02 -27.64 -20.13
C PRO A 200 7.76 -26.96 -21.49
N ALA A 201 7.44 -27.75 -22.52
CA ALA A 201 7.14 -27.23 -23.86
C ALA A 201 5.92 -26.27 -23.90
N ASP A 202 4.99 -26.37 -22.95
CA ASP A 202 3.85 -25.46 -22.85
C ASP A 202 4.31 -24.05 -22.42
N PHE A 203 5.21 -23.98 -21.44
CA PHE A 203 5.74 -22.70 -20.94
C PHE A 203 6.75 -22.08 -21.90
N GLU A 204 7.51 -22.91 -22.64
CA GLU A 204 8.32 -22.42 -23.77
C GLU A 204 7.43 -21.76 -24.84
N ALA A 205 6.29 -22.36 -25.15
CA ALA A 205 5.32 -21.81 -26.10
C ALA A 205 4.66 -20.52 -25.60
N ILE A 206 4.35 -20.42 -24.30
CA ILE A 206 3.84 -19.21 -23.65
C ILE A 206 4.91 -18.10 -23.68
N ALA A 207 6.14 -18.39 -23.27
CA ALA A 207 7.26 -17.44 -23.25
C ALA A 207 7.57 -16.89 -24.65
N ALA A 208 7.45 -17.71 -25.69
CA ALA A 208 7.63 -17.26 -27.07
C ALA A 208 6.61 -16.19 -27.51
N GLN A 209 5.39 -16.23 -26.96
CA GLN A 209 4.29 -15.34 -27.34
C GLN A 209 4.12 -14.15 -26.39
N SER A 210 4.42 -14.35 -25.10
CA SER A 210 4.39 -13.37 -24.01
C SER A 210 5.77 -13.29 -23.33
N PRO A 211 6.77 -12.58 -23.91
CA PRO A 211 8.17 -12.71 -23.47
C PRO A 211 8.48 -12.21 -22.06
N VAL A 212 7.71 -11.27 -21.52
CA VAL A 212 7.95 -10.70 -20.19
C VAL A 212 7.44 -11.66 -19.11
N ILE A 213 6.12 -11.71 -18.93
CA ILE A 213 5.51 -12.53 -17.89
C ILE A 213 5.50 -14.02 -18.25
N GLY A 214 5.37 -14.39 -19.52
CA GLY A 214 5.52 -15.79 -19.95
C GLY A 214 6.96 -16.29 -19.83
N GLY A 215 7.96 -15.42 -20.10
CA GLY A 215 9.37 -15.72 -19.83
C GLY A 215 9.63 -15.94 -18.33
N PHE A 216 9.07 -15.08 -17.49
CA PHE A 216 9.09 -15.22 -16.04
C PHE A 216 8.45 -16.55 -15.57
N LEU A 217 7.26 -16.89 -16.07
CA LEU A 217 6.59 -18.16 -15.72
C LEU A 217 7.42 -19.37 -16.17
N ASN A 218 8.01 -19.32 -17.36
CA ASN A 218 8.88 -20.39 -17.86
C ASN A 218 10.12 -20.61 -16.99
N GLU A 219 10.69 -19.55 -16.41
CA GLU A 219 11.80 -19.66 -15.45
C GLU A 219 11.33 -20.19 -14.09
N ALA A 220 10.27 -19.59 -13.52
CA ALA A 220 9.76 -19.95 -12.20
C ALA A 220 9.30 -21.42 -12.13
N THR A 221 8.63 -21.91 -13.18
CA THR A 221 8.08 -23.27 -13.23
C THR A 221 9.11 -24.39 -13.23
N GLY A 222 10.39 -24.10 -13.53
CA GLY A 222 11.47 -25.08 -13.42
C GLY A 222 11.51 -25.75 -12.05
N PHE A 223 11.38 -24.97 -10.99
CA PHE A 223 11.36 -25.45 -9.60
C PHE A 223 10.11 -26.30 -9.29
N TYR A 224 8.95 -25.87 -9.81
CA TYR A 224 7.67 -26.56 -9.64
C TYR A 224 7.65 -27.91 -10.37
N PHE A 225 8.28 -27.99 -11.55
CA PHE A 225 8.49 -29.25 -12.28
C PHE A 225 9.36 -30.21 -11.49
N ASP A 226 10.47 -29.74 -10.90
CA ASP A 226 11.37 -30.60 -10.13
C ASP A 226 10.65 -31.23 -8.94
N PHE A 227 9.81 -30.47 -8.24
CA PHE A 227 8.97 -30.96 -7.14
C PHE A 227 7.97 -32.04 -7.60
N HIS A 228 7.22 -31.78 -8.67
CA HIS A 228 6.22 -32.71 -9.17
C HIS A 228 6.82 -33.96 -9.81
N GLU A 229 7.95 -33.83 -10.51
CA GLU A 229 8.70 -34.95 -11.08
C GLU A 229 9.19 -35.88 -9.96
N ALA A 230 9.67 -35.33 -8.85
CA ALA A 230 10.09 -36.13 -7.69
C ALA A 230 8.94 -36.96 -7.08
N LYS A 231 7.69 -36.47 -7.16
CA LYS A 231 6.50 -37.16 -6.64
C LYS A 231 5.87 -38.14 -7.63
N THR A 232 5.80 -37.77 -8.90
CA THR A 232 5.02 -38.49 -9.93
C THR A 232 5.87 -39.30 -10.89
N GLY A 233 7.18 -39.06 -10.93
CA GLY A 233 8.12 -39.64 -11.89
C GLY A 233 8.00 -39.08 -13.30
N THR A 234 7.16 -38.06 -13.52
CA THR A 234 6.96 -37.42 -14.83
C THR A 234 7.22 -35.92 -14.73
N ARG A 235 8.06 -35.37 -15.61
CA ARG A 235 8.36 -33.94 -15.65
C ARG A 235 7.17 -33.13 -16.18
N SER A 236 6.29 -32.76 -15.27
CA SER A 236 5.04 -32.04 -15.50
C SER A 236 4.62 -31.32 -14.22
N CYS A 237 3.69 -30.39 -14.31
CA CYS A 237 3.10 -29.74 -13.14
C CYS A 237 1.58 -29.69 -13.24
N PHE A 238 0.90 -29.74 -12.10
CA PHE A 238 -0.56 -29.64 -12.05
C PHE A 238 -1.01 -28.19 -12.25
N MET A 239 -2.21 -28.02 -12.84
CA MET A 239 -2.87 -26.73 -12.95
C MET A 239 -3.95 -26.60 -11.88
N HIS A 240 -3.53 -26.28 -10.65
CA HIS A 240 -4.44 -26.00 -9.54
C HIS A 240 -5.24 -24.72 -9.81
N ASP A 241 -4.61 -23.57 -9.66
CA ASP A 241 -5.30 -22.27 -9.71
C ASP A 241 -5.83 -21.89 -11.09
N PRO A 242 -5.13 -22.19 -12.21
CA PRO A 242 -5.68 -21.95 -13.55
C PRO A 242 -7.00 -22.70 -13.79
N SER A 243 -7.22 -23.84 -13.13
CA SER A 243 -8.49 -24.57 -13.25
C SER A 243 -9.67 -23.82 -12.64
N ALA A 244 -9.46 -23.01 -11.60
CA ALA A 244 -10.53 -22.15 -11.06
C ALA A 244 -10.90 -21.02 -12.02
N ILE A 245 -9.90 -20.42 -12.69
CA ILE A 245 -10.15 -19.44 -13.76
C ILE A 245 -10.90 -20.10 -14.92
N MET A 246 -10.47 -21.29 -15.37
CA MET A 246 -11.16 -22.02 -16.44
C MET A 246 -12.58 -22.45 -16.05
N ALA A 247 -12.85 -22.79 -14.80
CA ALA A 247 -14.21 -23.11 -14.34
C ALA A 247 -15.16 -21.90 -14.43
N ILE A 248 -14.62 -20.67 -14.48
CA ILE A 248 -15.37 -19.44 -14.72
C ILE A 248 -15.60 -19.24 -16.23
N THR A 249 -14.55 -19.33 -17.04
CA THR A 249 -14.56 -18.92 -18.45
C THR A 249 -14.96 -20.01 -19.44
N ASP A 250 -14.64 -21.27 -19.12
CA ASP A 250 -14.80 -22.47 -19.95
C ASP A 250 -15.47 -23.60 -19.13
N PRO A 251 -16.63 -23.36 -18.47
CA PRO A 251 -17.27 -24.32 -17.58
C PRO A 251 -17.69 -25.62 -18.27
N GLU A 252 -17.81 -25.64 -19.60
CA GLU A 252 -18.09 -26.84 -20.40
C GLU A 252 -16.95 -27.86 -20.40
N LEU A 253 -15.74 -27.45 -20.03
CA LEU A 253 -14.60 -28.35 -19.87
C LEU A 253 -14.70 -29.19 -18.60
N PHE A 254 -15.65 -28.90 -17.72
CA PHE A 254 -15.79 -29.53 -16.40
C PHE A 254 -17.15 -30.20 -16.22
N GLY A 255 -17.14 -31.36 -15.57
CA GLY A 255 -18.33 -31.98 -15.00
C GLY A 255 -18.53 -31.51 -13.56
N PHE A 256 -19.79 -31.23 -13.17
CA PHE A 256 -20.10 -30.73 -11.84
C PHE A 256 -21.23 -31.51 -11.16
N GLU A 257 -21.08 -31.68 -9.85
CA GLU A 257 -22.11 -32.22 -8.96
C GLU A 257 -22.47 -31.20 -7.88
N ASN A 258 -23.76 -31.09 -7.54
CA ASN A 258 -24.21 -30.23 -6.45
C ASN A 258 -24.32 -31.05 -5.17
N THR A 259 -23.46 -30.77 -4.20
CA THR A 259 -23.47 -31.46 -2.91
C THR A 259 -23.10 -30.49 -1.78
N PRO A 260 -23.76 -30.54 -0.61
CA PRO A 260 -23.35 -29.72 0.53
C PRO A 260 -21.96 -30.10 1.03
N ILE A 261 -21.16 -29.11 1.43
CA ILE A 261 -19.79 -29.29 1.91
C ILE A 261 -19.66 -28.82 3.37
N SER A 262 -18.97 -29.62 4.18
CA SER A 262 -18.43 -29.20 5.48
C SER A 262 -16.93 -29.48 5.57
N VAL A 263 -16.23 -28.76 6.44
CA VAL A 263 -14.79 -28.94 6.66
C VAL A 263 -14.55 -29.46 8.08
N VAL A 264 -13.67 -30.45 8.19
CA VAL A 264 -13.22 -30.93 9.50
C VAL A 264 -12.24 -29.90 10.09
N CYS A 265 -12.62 -29.28 11.20
CA CYS A 265 -11.83 -28.18 11.80
C CYS A 265 -10.83 -28.63 12.88
N GLU A 266 -10.90 -29.88 13.34
CA GLU A 266 -10.09 -30.40 14.44
C GLU A 266 -9.73 -31.88 14.24
N GLY A 267 -8.71 -32.36 14.94
CA GLY A 267 -8.32 -33.78 14.94
C GLY A 267 -7.41 -34.18 13.77
N GLU A 268 -7.28 -35.49 13.55
CA GLU A 268 -6.35 -36.06 12.55
C GLU A 268 -6.75 -35.78 11.11
N GLU A 269 -8.05 -35.55 10.87
CA GLU A 269 -8.60 -35.27 9.53
C GLU A 269 -8.82 -33.77 9.30
N ILE A 270 -8.20 -32.91 10.10
CA ILE A 270 -8.31 -31.44 9.95
C ILE A 270 -8.03 -31.00 8.51
N GLY A 271 -8.88 -30.11 7.97
CA GLY A 271 -8.81 -29.63 6.59
C GLY A 271 -9.52 -30.51 5.57
N ARG A 272 -10.06 -31.67 5.97
CA ARG A 272 -10.82 -32.53 5.07
C ARG A 272 -12.16 -31.90 4.70
N THR A 273 -12.44 -31.81 3.40
CA THR A 273 -13.77 -31.49 2.86
C THR A 273 -14.66 -32.73 2.84
N VAL A 274 -15.87 -32.62 3.39
CA VAL A 274 -16.84 -33.70 3.55
C VAL A 274 -18.10 -33.36 2.76
N THR A 275 -18.47 -34.24 1.83
CA THR A 275 -19.68 -34.12 1.01
C THR A 275 -20.92 -34.63 1.73
N GLY A 276 -22.10 -34.08 1.41
CA GLY A 276 -23.38 -34.53 1.94
C GLY A 276 -23.69 -34.03 3.34
N ALA A 277 -23.12 -32.89 3.73
CA ALA A 277 -23.36 -32.27 5.04
C ALA A 277 -24.83 -31.81 5.19
N ASP A 278 -25.54 -32.34 6.20
CA ASP A 278 -26.94 -31.99 6.45
C ASP A 278 -27.12 -30.50 6.80
N GLY A 279 -28.19 -29.89 6.28
CA GLY A 279 -28.59 -28.53 6.63
C GLY A 279 -27.79 -27.41 5.97
N ARG A 280 -26.88 -27.72 5.03
CA ARG A 280 -26.12 -26.73 4.25
C ARG A 280 -26.60 -26.63 2.81
N ARG A 281 -26.40 -25.47 2.20
CA ARG A 281 -26.67 -25.25 0.77
C ARG A 281 -25.73 -26.12 -0.07
N PRO A 282 -26.20 -26.73 -1.17
CA PRO A 282 -25.32 -27.44 -2.09
C PRO A 282 -24.27 -26.52 -2.70
N VAL A 283 -23.03 -26.98 -2.73
CA VAL A 283 -21.88 -26.39 -3.45
C VAL A 283 -21.76 -27.10 -4.80
N ARG A 284 -21.43 -26.36 -5.86
CA ARG A 284 -21.16 -26.91 -7.18
C ARG A 284 -19.72 -27.42 -7.24
N VAL A 285 -19.52 -28.71 -7.10
CA VAL A 285 -18.19 -29.35 -7.04
C VAL A 285 -17.78 -29.86 -8.41
N ALA A 286 -16.59 -29.47 -8.88
CA ALA A 286 -16.01 -30.02 -10.11
C ALA A 286 -15.49 -31.44 -9.84
N THR A 287 -15.97 -32.42 -10.61
CA THR A 287 -15.65 -33.85 -10.45
C THR A 287 -14.94 -34.45 -11.67
N GLU A 288 -15.15 -33.86 -12.84
CA GLU A 288 -14.56 -34.27 -14.12
C GLU A 288 -13.99 -33.07 -14.85
N VAL A 289 -12.98 -33.31 -15.70
CA VAL A 289 -12.37 -32.29 -16.55
C VAL A 289 -11.88 -32.92 -17.85
N ASP A 290 -12.09 -32.25 -18.99
CA ASP A 290 -11.37 -32.54 -20.24
C ASP A 290 -9.97 -31.92 -20.15
N SER A 291 -9.04 -32.67 -19.54
CA SER A 291 -7.70 -32.18 -19.24
C SER A 291 -6.90 -31.76 -20.47
N ASP A 292 -7.10 -32.45 -21.60
CA ASP A 292 -6.40 -32.13 -22.84
C ASP A 292 -6.91 -30.81 -23.44
N ALA A 293 -8.22 -30.57 -23.40
CA ALA A 293 -8.80 -29.31 -23.83
C ALA A 293 -8.43 -28.16 -22.88
N ALA A 294 -8.47 -28.39 -21.57
CA ALA A 294 -8.08 -27.42 -20.55
C ALA A 294 -6.62 -26.98 -20.70
N ARG A 295 -5.69 -27.92 -20.86
CA ARG A 295 -4.27 -27.61 -21.13
C ARG A 295 -4.09 -26.77 -22.40
N ARG A 296 -4.77 -27.12 -23.50
CA ARG A 296 -4.70 -26.35 -24.75
C ARG A 296 -5.24 -24.93 -24.56
N ALA A 297 -6.38 -24.79 -23.88
CA ALA A 297 -6.99 -23.50 -23.59
C ALA A 297 -6.06 -22.63 -22.73
N PHE A 298 -5.45 -23.20 -21.69
CA PHE A 298 -4.46 -22.51 -20.86
C PHE A 298 -3.29 -21.96 -21.68
N VAL A 299 -2.66 -22.79 -22.52
CA VAL A 299 -1.54 -22.35 -23.36
C VAL A 299 -1.96 -21.28 -24.36
N GLU A 300 -3.14 -21.43 -24.97
CA GLU A 300 -3.67 -20.46 -25.93
C GLU A 300 -3.94 -19.11 -25.28
N ILE A 301 -4.64 -19.09 -24.15
CA ILE A 301 -5.05 -17.86 -23.45
C ILE A 301 -3.83 -17.16 -22.86
N THR A 302 -3.01 -17.88 -22.11
CA THR A 302 -1.82 -17.34 -21.44
C THR A 302 -0.73 -16.91 -22.45
N GLY A 303 -0.71 -17.49 -23.65
CA GLY A 303 0.15 -17.05 -24.74
C GLY A 303 -0.29 -15.73 -25.40
N ARG A 304 -1.51 -15.23 -25.16
CA ARG A 304 -1.97 -13.98 -25.79
C ARG A 304 -1.13 -12.81 -25.28
N ARG A 305 -0.70 -11.94 -26.19
CA ARG A 305 -0.07 -10.67 -25.82
C ARG A 305 -1.08 -9.84 -25.03
N THR A 306 -0.73 -9.44 -23.81
CA THR A 306 -1.49 -8.45 -23.05
C THR A 306 -1.59 -7.19 -23.91
N PRO A 307 -2.80 -6.72 -24.27
CA PRO A 307 -2.93 -5.47 -25.01
C PRO A 307 -2.33 -4.33 -24.18
N PRO A 308 -1.69 -3.31 -24.81
CA PRO A 308 -1.49 -2.05 -24.10
C PRO A 308 -2.85 -1.54 -23.62
N PRO A 309 -2.93 -0.83 -22.47
CA PRO A 309 -4.19 -0.34 -21.96
C PRO A 309 -4.92 0.39 -23.08
N GLY A 310 -6.18 -0.01 -23.31
CA GLY A 310 -7.05 0.69 -24.24
C GLY A 310 -7.12 2.18 -23.85
N PRO A 311 -7.34 3.09 -24.81
CA PRO A 311 -7.49 4.50 -24.50
C PRO A 311 -8.55 4.65 -23.40
N GLU A 312 -8.25 5.47 -22.39
CA GLU A 312 -9.21 5.84 -21.35
C GLU A 312 -10.58 6.04 -21.99
N ARG A 313 -11.59 5.31 -21.50
CA ARG A 313 -12.96 5.53 -21.98
C ARG A 313 -13.26 7.02 -21.78
N PRO A 314 -13.68 7.75 -22.83
CA PRO A 314 -14.04 9.14 -22.67
C PRO A 314 -15.18 9.18 -21.66
N LYS A 315 -14.97 9.94 -20.57
CA LYS A 315 -16.06 10.35 -19.69
C LYS A 315 -17.10 11.00 -20.60
N THR A 316 -18.29 10.41 -20.67
CA THR A 316 -19.39 10.90 -21.48
C THR A 316 -19.65 12.36 -21.15
N GLU A 317 -19.44 13.22 -22.14
CA GLU A 317 -19.87 14.62 -22.17
C GLU A 317 -21.40 14.69 -22.12
N THR A 318 -21.99 14.58 -20.93
CA THR A 318 -23.31 15.13 -20.65
C THR A 318 -23.42 15.42 -19.16
N GLU A 319 -22.72 16.46 -18.73
CA GLU A 319 -23.18 17.40 -17.71
C GLU A 319 -22.31 18.66 -17.87
N ALA A 320 -22.77 19.53 -18.76
CA ALA A 320 -22.17 20.83 -18.98
C ALA A 320 -22.41 21.71 -17.74
N ASP A 321 -21.39 21.86 -16.89
CA ASP A 321 -21.23 23.09 -16.13
C ASP A 321 -20.16 23.92 -16.83
N GLY A 322 -20.62 24.94 -17.56
CA GLY A 322 -19.77 25.81 -18.36
C GLY A 322 -18.86 26.65 -17.48
N ARG A 323 -17.57 26.34 -17.45
CA ARG A 323 -16.51 27.31 -17.12
C ARG A 323 -15.36 27.18 -18.12
N PRO A 324 -14.80 28.31 -18.60
CA PRO A 324 -13.91 28.32 -19.74
C PRO A 324 -12.52 27.77 -19.38
N GLU A 325 -11.92 27.02 -20.31
CA GLU A 325 -10.51 26.65 -20.27
C GLU A 325 -9.61 27.90 -20.41
N GLY A 326 -8.66 28.07 -19.47
CA GLY A 326 -7.55 29.01 -19.63
C GLY A 326 -6.85 29.46 -18.34
N ARG A 327 -5.60 28.98 -18.18
CA ARG A 327 -4.45 29.52 -17.41
C ARG A 327 -4.23 29.08 -15.95
N ASP A 328 -2.98 28.68 -15.70
CA ASP A 328 -2.28 28.41 -14.42
C ASP A 328 -2.93 27.40 -13.46
N ARG A 329 -2.69 26.12 -13.72
CA ARG A 329 -2.70 25.12 -12.64
C ARG A 329 -1.32 25.14 -11.96
N MET A 330 -1.30 25.27 -10.64
CA MET A 330 -0.11 25.03 -9.82
C MET A 330 0.43 23.64 -10.13
N LYS A 331 1.69 23.57 -10.57
CA LYS A 331 2.37 22.32 -10.92
C LYS A 331 3.55 22.12 -9.99
N VAL A 332 3.34 21.37 -8.90
CA VAL A 332 4.44 20.94 -8.04
C VAL A 332 5.28 19.92 -8.80
N GLU A 333 6.58 20.16 -8.94
CA GLU A 333 7.46 19.28 -9.72
C GLU A 333 8.05 18.17 -8.84
N ILE A 334 8.19 16.99 -9.43
CA ILE A 334 8.95 15.86 -8.87
C ILE A 334 10.39 15.97 -9.38
N VAL A 335 11.31 16.23 -8.46
CA VAL A 335 12.74 16.42 -8.66
C VAL A 335 13.45 15.08 -8.44
N ASP A 336 14.20 14.63 -9.44
CA ASP A 336 15.13 13.52 -9.29
C ASP A 336 16.45 14.04 -8.71
N TYR A 337 16.81 13.63 -7.49
CA TYR A 337 17.99 14.14 -6.79
C TYR A 337 19.31 13.88 -7.56
N GLU A 338 19.38 12.80 -8.33
CA GLU A 338 20.58 12.43 -9.08
C GLU A 338 20.66 13.11 -10.47
N ALA A 339 19.61 13.83 -10.89
CA ALA A 339 19.60 14.46 -12.20
C ALA A 339 20.55 15.67 -12.28
N PRO A 340 21.23 15.89 -13.43
CA PRO A 340 22.12 17.04 -13.59
C PRO A 340 21.46 18.41 -13.39
N ASP A 341 20.14 18.50 -13.61
CA ASP A 341 19.31 19.70 -13.47
C ASP A 341 18.50 19.73 -12.16
N ALA A 342 18.76 18.82 -11.21
CA ALA A 342 18.01 18.68 -9.97
C ALA A 342 17.89 20.01 -9.21
N ALA A 343 18.99 20.74 -9.06
CA ALA A 343 19.02 22.03 -8.36
C ALA A 343 18.14 23.08 -9.06
N GLU A 344 18.19 23.16 -10.39
CA GLU A 344 17.38 24.10 -11.17
C GLU A 344 15.88 23.79 -11.07
N THR A 345 15.53 22.52 -11.24
CA THR A 345 14.13 22.05 -11.17
C THR A 345 13.55 22.23 -9.77
N LEU A 346 14.33 21.93 -8.72
CA LEU A 346 13.95 22.17 -7.33
C LEU A 346 13.66 23.67 -7.09
N ALA A 347 14.61 24.54 -7.41
CA ALA A 347 14.48 25.97 -7.18
C ALA A 347 13.30 26.56 -7.97
N ARG A 348 13.10 26.14 -9.23
CA ARG A 348 11.95 26.56 -10.03
C ARG A 348 10.62 26.17 -9.37
N SER A 349 10.47 24.91 -8.96
CA SER A 349 9.24 24.43 -8.30
C SER A 349 8.95 25.17 -7.00
N LEU A 350 9.97 25.33 -6.14
CA LEU A 350 9.83 26.06 -4.87
C LEU A 350 9.53 27.54 -5.07
N ARG A 351 10.07 28.17 -6.12
CA ARG A 351 9.76 29.58 -6.45
C ARG A 351 8.33 29.73 -6.94
N ASP A 352 7.92 28.85 -7.84
CA ASP A 352 6.64 28.99 -8.55
C ASP A 352 5.46 28.55 -7.67
N THR A 353 5.68 27.60 -6.76
CA THR A 353 4.61 26.94 -5.99
C THR A 353 4.84 26.89 -4.47
N GLY A 354 6.05 27.17 -3.99
CA GLY A 354 6.41 26.95 -2.59
C GLY A 354 6.61 25.48 -2.20
N PHE A 355 6.43 24.55 -3.14
CA PHE A 355 6.52 23.10 -2.93
C PHE A 355 7.41 22.43 -4.00
N ALA A 356 8.03 21.32 -3.63
CA ALA A 356 8.68 20.39 -4.53
C ALA A 356 8.64 18.98 -3.91
N VAL A 357 8.79 17.95 -4.74
CA VAL A 357 8.86 16.56 -4.26
C VAL A 357 10.18 15.95 -4.72
N LEU A 358 10.98 15.43 -3.81
CA LEU A 358 12.30 14.88 -4.09
C LEU A 358 12.24 13.35 -4.10
N LYS A 359 12.74 12.71 -5.17
CA LYS A 359 12.94 11.25 -5.28
C LYS A 359 14.43 10.93 -5.47
N ASN A 360 14.79 9.65 -5.34
CA ASN A 360 16.17 9.16 -5.48
C ASN A 360 17.19 9.88 -4.56
N HIS A 361 16.73 10.39 -3.41
CA HIS A 361 17.59 11.04 -2.44
C HIS A 361 18.34 10.01 -1.56
N PRO A 362 19.41 10.42 -0.84
CA PRO A 362 20.28 9.49 -0.09
C PRO A 362 19.61 8.71 1.07
N ILE A 363 18.46 9.18 1.58
CA ILE A 363 17.71 8.51 2.63
C ILE A 363 16.82 7.44 1.97
N THR A 364 17.23 6.17 1.98
CA THR A 364 16.52 5.14 1.21
C THR A 364 15.12 4.83 1.76
N ALA A 365 14.25 4.30 0.90
CA ALA A 365 12.88 3.91 1.28
C ALA A 365 12.86 2.90 2.43
N GLU A 366 13.80 1.94 2.47
CA GLU A 366 13.91 0.96 3.55
C GLU A 366 14.22 1.62 4.89
N ARG A 367 15.03 2.69 4.89
CA ARG A 367 15.37 3.43 6.11
C ARG A 367 14.19 4.26 6.60
N ILE A 368 13.38 4.81 5.69
CA ILE A 368 12.13 5.51 5.99
C ILE A 368 11.10 4.52 6.56
N GLU A 369 10.92 3.35 5.96
CA GLU A 369 10.01 2.32 6.45
C GLU A 369 10.43 1.80 7.83
N ALA A 370 11.71 1.47 8.02
CA ALA A 370 12.24 0.98 9.29
C ALA A 370 12.05 1.97 10.46
N ILE A 371 12.24 3.27 10.21
CA ILE A 371 12.01 4.28 11.25
C ILE A 371 10.51 4.43 11.54
N TYR A 372 9.63 4.37 10.53
CA TYR A 372 8.19 4.39 10.73
C TYR A 372 7.68 3.18 11.53
N ASP A 373 8.15 1.98 11.23
CA ASP A 373 7.81 0.76 11.96
C ASP A 373 8.28 0.83 13.42
N SER A 374 9.51 1.30 13.65
CA SER A 374 10.09 1.44 15.00
C SER A 374 9.29 2.41 15.86
N TRP A 375 8.94 3.57 15.32
CA TRP A 375 8.08 4.53 16.01
C TRP A 375 6.65 4.02 16.15
N GLY A 376 6.15 3.24 15.18
CA GLY A 376 4.86 2.56 15.27
C GLY A 376 4.77 1.65 16.49
N GLY A 377 5.79 0.83 16.72
CA GLY A 377 5.94 0.01 17.93
C GLY A 377 5.97 0.84 19.21
N PHE A 378 6.72 1.96 19.22
CA PHE A 378 6.78 2.87 20.37
C PHE A 378 5.42 3.49 20.72
N PHE A 379 4.67 3.99 19.73
CA PHE A 379 3.34 4.56 19.96
C PHE A 379 2.30 3.52 20.38
N ALA A 380 2.48 2.25 20.01
CA ALA A 380 1.62 1.15 20.46
C ALA A 380 1.88 0.74 21.92
N GLY A 381 3.09 0.96 22.44
CA GLY A 381 3.48 0.60 23.80
C GLY A 381 3.11 1.66 24.86
N ASP A 382 2.99 1.23 26.11
CA ASP A 382 2.75 2.12 27.26
C ASP A 382 4.04 2.83 27.73
N ASP A 383 5.22 2.36 27.33
CA ASP A 383 6.51 2.96 27.69
C ASP A 383 6.63 4.41 27.22
N LYS A 384 5.84 4.82 26.22
CA LYS A 384 5.78 6.21 25.72
C LYS A 384 5.46 7.23 26.82
N PHE A 385 4.67 6.85 27.83
CA PHE A 385 4.33 7.76 28.93
C PHE A 385 5.53 8.12 29.81
N ALA A 386 6.59 7.31 29.81
CA ALA A 386 7.85 7.63 30.51
C ALA A 386 8.64 8.78 29.84
N TYR A 387 8.26 9.15 28.62
CA TYR A 387 8.84 10.24 27.85
C TYR A 387 7.95 11.47 27.79
N ALA A 388 6.84 11.49 28.55
CA ALA A 388 5.89 12.60 28.53
C ALA A 388 6.55 13.93 28.91
N VAL A 389 6.32 14.97 28.11
CA VAL A 389 6.91 16.29 28.32
C VAL A 389 6.43 16.89 29.63
N GLN A 390 7.39 17.31 30.47
CA GLN A 390 7.12 18.08 31.68
C GLN A 390 7.58 19.54 31.46
N PRO A 391 6.68 20.54 31.61
CA PRO A 391 7.08 21.93 31.53
C PRO A 391 8.27 22.24 32.46
N PRO A 392 9.29 22.98 32.01
CA PRO A 392 9.35 23.81 30.80
C PRO A 392 9.95 23.12 29.57
N ALA A 393 10.14 21.79 29.57
CA ALA A 393 10.67 21.08 28.40
C ALA A 393 9.70 21.21 27.21
N HIS A 394 10.25 21.17 26.00
CA HIS A 394 9.50 21.28 24.74
C HIS A 394 9.77 20.08 23.80
N ASP A 395 10.54 19.11 24.27
CA ASP A 395 11.00 17.91 23.59
C ASP A 395 10.55 16.66 24.37
N GLY A 396 10.27 15.57 23.66
CA GLY A 396 9.66 14.36 24.23
C GLY A 396 8.24 14.09 23.73
N TYR A 397 7.53 13.20 24.43
CA TYR A 397 6.22 12.69 24.06
C TYR A 397 5.07 13.61 24.54
N PHE A 398 4.14 13.91 23.64
CA PHE A 398 2.91 14.64 23.90
C PHE A 398 1.73 13.69 23.71
N ALA A 399 1.01 13.45 24.80
CA ALA A 399 -0.06 12.47 24.84
C ALA A 399 -1.29 12.90 24.01
N PHE A 400 -2.06 11.90 23.58
CA PHE A 400 -3.30 12.11 22.85
C PHE A 400 -4.22 13.15 23.55
N ARG A 401 -4.72 14.13 22.79
CA ARG A 401 -5.57 15.24 23.27
C ARG A 401 -4.88 16.24 24.23
N SER A 402 -3.57 16.45 24.13
CA SER A 402 -2.84 17.42 24.96
C SER A 402 -2.84 18.87 24.43
N GLU A 403 -3.00 19.10 23.12
CA GLU A 403 -3.01 20.45 22.51
C GLU A 403 -4.42 20.89 22.08
N ASN A 404 -4.73 22.18 22.27
CA ASN A 404 -5.89 22.83 21.66
C ASN A 404 -5.48 23.43 20.31
N ALA A 405 -6.23 23.16 19.24
CA ALA A 405 -6.05 23.91 17.99
C ALA A 405 -6.50 25.36 18.19
N LYS A 406 -5.78 26.32 17.58
CA LYS A 406 -6.14 27.74 17.58
C LYS A 406 -7.59 27.89 17.11
N ASP A 407 -8.42 28.54 17.92
CA ASP A 407 -9.85 28.83 17.66
C ASP A 407 -10.83 27.63 17.63
N SER A 408 -10.48 26.46 18.20
CA SER A 408 -11.39 25.30 18.31
C SER A 408 -11.60 24.82 19.76
N GLN A 409 -12.85 24.51 20.14
CA GLN A 409 -13.18 23.85 21.43
C GLN A 409 -12.96 22.32 21.42
N VAL A 410 -12.51 21.76 20.29
CA VAL A 410 -12.31 20.31 20.11
C VAL A 410 -10.82 19.98 20.28
N LYS A 411 -10.50 19.07 21.21
CA LYS A 411 -9.12 18.61 21.47
C LYS A 411 -8.57 17.85 20.26
N ASP A 412 -7.32 18.11 19.91
CA ASP A 412 -6.69 17.52 18.73
C ASP A 412 -6.56 15.99 18.86
N LEU A 413 -6.90 15.27 17.79
CA LEU A 413 -6.95 13.79 17.75
C LEU A 413 -5.60 13.22 17.27
N LYS A 414 -4.51 13.63 17.93
CA LYS A 414 -3.15 13.18 17.62
C LYS A 414 -2.32 13.04 18.89
N GLU A 415 -1.33 12.17 18.82
CA GLU A 415 -0.20 12.12 19.75
C GLU A 415 1.09 12.33 18.96
N PHE A 416 2.13 12.88 19.57
CA PHE A 416 3.38 13.18 18.85
C PHE A 416 4.59 13.17 19.75
N PHE A 417 5.77 13.08 19.15
CA PHE A 417 7.06 13.15 19.81
C PHE A 417 7.92 14.25 19.16
N HIS A 418 8.47 15.15 19.97
CA HIS A 418 9.40 16.18 19.51
C HIS A 418 10.84 15.73 19.73
N VAL A 419 11.61 15.69 18.64
CA VAL A 419 13.03 15.35 18.68
C VAL A 419 13.85 16.57 18.29
N TYR A 420 14.55 17.11 19.29
CA TYR A 420 15.65 18.05 19.14
C TYR A 420 16.99 17.34 19.37
N PRO A 421 18.15 17.90 18.99
CA PRO A 421 19.44 17.21 19.07
C PRO A 421 19.76 16.64 20.46
N GLY A 422 19.40 17.36 21.53
CA GLY A 422 19.63 16.96 22.92
C GLY A 422 18.52 16.11 23.54
N CYS A 423 17.49 15.73 22.78
CA CYS A 423 16.32 15.06 23.30
C CYS A 423 16.64 13.65 23.81
N ARG A 424 15.99 13.27 24.92
CA ARG A 424 16.02 11.91 25.44
C ARG A 424 15.13 11.01 24.57
N LEU A 425 15.72 9.99 23.96
CA LEU A 425 15.03 9.04 23.09
C LEU A 425 14.88 7.66 23.75
N PRO A 426 13.95 6.82 23.28
CA PRO A 426 13.89 5.42 23.68
C PRO A 426 15.11 4.66 23.14
N ALA A 427 15.72 3.83 24.00
CA ALA A 427 17.01 3.20 23.71
C ALA A 427 17.00 2.38 22.41
N ASP A 428 15.91 1.65 22.17
CA ASP A 428 15.76 0.75 21.02
C ASP A 428 15.61 1.49 19.67
N ILE A 429 15.23 2.77 19.69
CA ILE A 429 15.01 3.58 18.47
C ILE A 429 15.95 4.79 18.37
N GLU A 430 16.80 5.01 19.39
CA GLU A 430 17.64 6.20 19.52
C GLU A 430 18.63 6.34 18.37
N GLU A 431 19.40 5.28 18.07
CA GLU A 431 20.42 5.30 17.03
C GLU A 431 19.82 5.63 15.66
N THR A 432 18.76 4.91 15.28
CA THR A 432 18.10 5.09 13.97
C THR A 432 17.44 6.47 13.87
N THR A 433 16.81 6.97 14.94
CA THR A 433 16.22 8.30 14.97
C THR A 433 17.28 9.39 14.82
N ARG A 434 18.41 9.27 15.52
CA ARG A 434 19.52 10.24 15.43
C ARG A 434 20.14 10.24 14.05
N GLN A 435 20.27 9.08 13.41
CA GLN A 435 20.79 9.00 12.05
C GLN A 435 19.83 9.64 11.03
N ILE A 436 18.52 9.39 11.11
CA ILE A 436 17.53 10.03 10.25
C ILE A 436 17.52 11.55 10.45
N TYR A 437 17.60 12.02 11.69
CA TYR A 437 17.73 13.45 11.99
C TYR A 437 18.96 14.05 11.32
N ALA A 438 20.13 13.42 11.46
CA ALA A 438 21.39 13.92 10.89
C ALA A 438 21.35 13.95 9.36
N ASP A 439 20.76 12.95 8.73
CA ASP A 439 20.66 12.89 7.27
C ASP A 439 19.68 13.93 6.72
N LEU A 440 18.54 14.15 7.39
CA LEU A 440 17.60 15.21 7.03
C LEU A 440 18.19 16.60 7.22
N ASP A 441 18.97 16.81 8.29
CA ASP A 441 19.70 18.07 8.49
C ASP A 441 20.73 18.30 7.37
N SER A 442 21.53 17.28 7.05
CA SER A 442 22.53 17.34 5.96
C SER A 442 21.88 17.60 4.61
N LEU A 443 20.83 16.84 4.26
CA LEU A 443 20.08 17.01 3.02
C LEU A 443 19.44 18.40 2.96
N GLY A 444 18.86 18.87 4.07
CA GLY A 444 18.28 20.21 4.18
C GLY A 444 19.28 21.32 3.86
N ARG A 445 20.48 21.25 4.43
CA ARG A 445 21.57 22.21 4.17
C ARG A 445 22.01 22.19 2.71
N GLU A 446 22.12 21.00 2.11
CA GLU A 446 22.45 20.86 0.69
C GLU A 446 21.39 21.51 -0.21
N LEU A 447 20.11 21.22 0.04
CA LEU A 447 18.99 21.78 -0.71
C LEU A 447 18.90 23.31 -0.56
N LEU A 448 19.16 23.85 0.63
CA LEU A 448 19.29 25.30 0.84
C LEU A 448 20.44 25.92 0.04
N GLY A 449 21.55 25.19 -0.10
CA GLY A 449 22.64 25.55 -1.00
C GLY A 449 22.20 25.61 -2.46
N TRP A 450 21.44 24.62 -2.93
CA TRP A 450 20.88 24.61 -4.29
C TRP A 450 19.92 25.78 -4.51
N ILE A 451 18.99 26.03 -3.58
CA ILE A 451 18.05 27.15 -3.61
C ILE A 451 18.78 28.49 -3.76
N GLN A 452 19.86 28.69 -3.00
CA GLN A 452 20.66 29.91 -3.10
C GLN A 452 21.39 30.02 -4.43
N GLN A 453 22.00 28.94 -4.92
CA GLN A 453 22.77 28.93 -6.18
C GLN A 453 21.92 29.30 -7.39
N GLN A 454 20.63 28.91 -7.37
CA GLN A 454 19.67 29.19 -8.44
C GLN A 454 18.94 30.53 -8.27
N ALA A 455 19.14 31.23 -7.14
CA ALA A 455 18.56 32.54 -6.91
C ALA A 455 19.37 33.65 -7.60
N PRO A 456 18.73 34.69 -8.14
CA PRO A 456 19.42 35.79 -8.80
C PRO A 456 20.19 36.64 -7.80
N ALA A 457 21.19 37.40 -8.28
CA ALA A 457 22.09 38.19 -7.44
C ALA A 457 21.36 39.23 -6.56
N GLU A 458 20.23 39.74 -7.03
CA GLU A 458 19.39 40.69 -6.28
C GLU A 458 18.69 40.06 -5.08
N VAL A 459 18.51 38.73 -5.08
CA VAL A 459 17.95 37.97 -3.96
C VAL A 459 19.07 37.55 -3.02
N THR A 460 20.14 36.93 -3.55
CA THR A 460 21.26 36.47 -2.72
C THR A 460 22.00 37.61 -2.03
N GLY A 461 22.06 38.80 -2.65
CA GLY A 461 22.63 40.01 -2.04
C GLY A 461 21.85 40.57 -0.84
N LYS A 462 20.62 40.10 -0.58
CA LYS A 462 19.83 40.46 0.60
C LYS A 462 20.05 39.52 1.79
N LEU A 463 20.60 38.33 1.54
CA LEU A 463 20.84 37.34 2.59
C LEU A 463 21.89 37.86 3.56
N SER A 464 21.65 37.71 4.86
CA SER A 464 22.61 38.09 5.90
C SER A 464 23.85 37.19 5.91
N MET A 465 23.69 35.96 5.44
CA MET A 465 24.71 34.94 5.26
C MET A 465 24.19 33.83 4.32
N PRO A 466 25.04 32.91 3.85
CA PRO A 466 24.59 31.80 3.01
C PRO A 466 23.50 30.93 3.68
N LEU A 467 22.47 30.53 2.93
CA LEU A 467 21.31 29.78 3.44
C LEU A 467 21.72 28.46 4.13
N ASP A 468 22.65 27.70 3.53
CA ASP A 468 23.20 26.45 4.06
C ASP A 468 23.95 26.64 5.39
N GLN A 469 24.50 27.84 5.62
CA GLN A 469 25.23 28.22 6.83
C GLN A 469 24.32 28.80 7.92
N MET A 470 23.09 29.20 7.60
CA MET A 470 22.13 29.70 8.60
C MET A 470 21.81 28.62 9.64
N MET A 471 21.88 27.36 9.24
CA MET A 471 21.54 26.19 10.04
C MET A 471 22.71 25.53 10.76
N GLU A 472 23.94 25.84 10.38
CA GLU A 472 25.12 25.15 10.91
C GLU A 472 25.21 25.29 12.43
N GLY A 473 25.14 24.17 13.16
CA GLY A 473 25.13 24.17 14.64
C GLY A 473 23.82 24.67 15.27
N SER A 474 22.74 24.80 14.50
CA SER A 474 21.41 25.11 15.02
C SER A 474 20.90 23.97 15.91
N ASN A 475 20.41 24.31 17.09
CA ASN A 475 19.68 23.41 17.97
C ASN A 475 18.16 23.64 17.93
N GLN A 476 17.69 24.41 16.95
CA GLN A 476 16.28 24.79 16.81
C GLN A 476 15.51 23.92 15.82
N SER A 477 16.19 23.15 14.96
CA SER A 477 15.52 22.24 14.03
C SER A 477 14.77 21.15 14.80
N LEU A 478 13.57 20.83 14.34
CA LEU A 478 12.65 19.93 15.01
C LEU A 478 12.27 18.80 14.07
N LEU A 479 12.59 17.56 14.44
CA LEU A 479 11.95 16.38 13.86
C LEU A 479 10.72 16.05 14.71
N ARG A 480 9.54 16.15 14.11
CA ARG A 480 8.28 15.88 14.79
C ARG A 480 7.73 14.56 14.30
N ILE A 481 7.64 13.54 15.16
CA ILE A 481 6.97 12.28 14.82
C ILE A 481 5.52 12.37 15.27
N LEU A 482 4.58 12.33 14.34
CA LEU A 482 3.15 12.36 14.62
C LEU A 482 2.55 10.98 14.43
N HIS A 483 1.65 10.61 15.34
CA HIS A 483 0.75 9.50 15.22
C HIS A 483 -0.69 9.99 15.29
N TYR A 484 -1.48 9.64 14.29
CA TYR A 484 -2.91 9.88 14.21
C TYR A 484 -3.63 8.56 14.43
N PRO A 485 -4.20 8.30 15.62
CA PRO A 485 -4.97 7.11 15.89
C PRO A 485 -6.22 6.99 15.00
N PRO A 486 -6.81 5.79 14.90
CA PRO A 486 -8.14 5.60 14.35
C PRO A 486 -9.18 6.50 15.07
N VAL A 487 -9.96 7.28 14.32
CA VAL A 487 -11.14 8.03 14.80
C VAL A 487 -12.44 7.26 14.50
N GLU A 488 -13.17 6.84 15.54
CA GLU A 488 -14.41 6.03 15.43
C GLU A 488 -15.57 6.75 14.72
N GLN A 489 -15.58 8.08 14.65
CA GLN A 489 -16.55 8.89 13.92
C GLN A 489 -15.87 10.16 13.41
N SER A 490 -15.55 10.26 12.11
CA SER A 490 -15.11 11.54 11.54
C SER A 490 -16.33 12.41 11.26
N GLU A 491 -16.42 13.60 11.87
CA GLU A 491 -17.41 14.59 11.44
C GLU A 491 -17.17 14.97 9.97
N PRO A 492 -18.22 15.06 9.13
CA PRO A 492 -18.09 15.51 7.75
C PRO A 492 -17.48 16.92 7.70
N GLY A 493 -16.26 17.04 7.16
CA GLY A 493 -15.54 18.32 7.04
C GLY A 493 -14.44 18.58 8.07
N ALA A 494 -14.18 17.65 9.00
CA ALA A 494 -13.02 17.76 9.88
C ALA A 494 -11.70 17.75 9.07
N ILE A 495 -10.80 18.70 9.33
CA ILE A 495 -9.49 18.81 8.69
C ILE A 495 -8.43 18.33 9.70
N ARG A 496 -7.50 17.47 9.25
CA ARG A 496 -6.50 16.78 10.09
C ARG A 496 -5.36 17.69 10.52
N ALA A 497 -4.93 18.57 9.63
CA ALA A 497 -4.12 19.74 9.94
C ALA A 497 -4.74 20.94 9.21
N ALA A 498 -5.19 21.94 9.96
CA ALA A 498 -5.79 23.15 9.42
C ALA A 498 -4.84 23.86 8.44
N ALA A 499 -5.40 24.71 7.57
CA ALA A 499 -4.59 25.53 6.67
C ALA A 499 -3.57 26.34 7.47
N HIS A 500 -2.29 26.16 7.19
CA HIS A 500 -1.19 26.84 7.87
C HIS A 500 0.01 27.04 6.95
N GLU A 501 0.97 27.82 7.45
CA GLU A 501 2.29 28.04 6.88
C GLU A 501 3.32 27.62 7.91
N ASP A 502 4.46 27.15 7.43
CA ASP A 502 5.56 26.69 8.27
C ASP A 502 6.48 27.86 8.63
N ILE A 503 6.93 27.93 9.88
CA ILE A 503 7.69 29.09 10.38
C ILE A 503 9.15 29.06 9.88
N ASN A 504 9.72 27.88 9.68
CA ASN A 504 11.13 27.58 9.41
C ASN A 504 11.61 28.00 8.00
N LEU A 505 12.84 27.61 7.62
CA LEU A 505 13.36 27.87 6.27
C LEU A 505 12.68 26.97 5.24
N ILE A 506 12.87 25.66 5.40
CA ILE A 506 12.21 24.64 4.58
C ILE A 506 11.81 23.46 5.49
N THR A 507 10.74 22.77 5.15
CA THR A 507 10.32 21.54 5.83
C THR A 507 10.59 20.36 4.93
N LEU A 508 11.21 19.32 5.47
CA LEU A 508 11.35 18.02 4.80
C LEU A 508 10.37 17.04 5.40
N LEU A 509 9.31 16.74 4.68
CA LEU A 509 8.33 15.73 5.07
C LEU A 509 8.72 14.39 4.47
N LEU A 510 9.16 13.45 5.31
CA LEU A 510 9.29 12.04 4.93
C LEU A 510 7.90 11.53 4.55
N SER A 511 7.66 11.23 3.29
CA SER A 511 6.34 10.76 2.84
C SER A 511 6.06 9.38 3.44
N GLY A 512 5.02 9.29 4.26
CA GLY A 512 4.44 8.02 4.73
C GLY A 512 3.43 7.48 3.71
N SER A 513 2.88 6.29 3.96
CA SER A 513 2.04 5.52 3.02
C SER A 513 0.66 6.10 2.64
N LYS A 514 0.36 7.40 2.84
CA LYS A 514 -1.00 7.94 2.69
C LYS A 514 -1.08 9.35 2.06
N PRO A 515 -1.95 9.57 1.05
CA PRO A 515 -2.20 10.86 0.41
C PRO A 515 -3.01 11.84 1.29
N GLY A 516 -3.12 13.10 0.87
CA GLY A 516 -3.98 14.11 1.49
C GLY A 516 -3.31 15.45 1.82
N LEU A 517 -2.04 15.63 1.47
CA LEU A 517 -1.39 16.94 1.54
C LEU A 517 -1.84 17.80 0.36
N GLN A 518 -2.31 19.01 0.65
CA GLN A 518 -2.74 19.97 -0.37
C GLN A 518 -2.07 21.33 -0.15
N ALA A 519 -1.63 21.95 -1.23
CA ALA A 519 -1.08 23.31 -1.25
C ALA A 519 -2.04 24.27 -1.96
N MET A 520 -2.11 25.51 -1.48
CA MET A 520 -3.00 26.53 -2.02
C MET A 520 -2.28 27.41 -3.05
N ASP A 521 -2.85 27.57 -4.24
CA ASP A 521 -2.33 28.49 -5.24
C ASP A 521 -2.68 29.96 -4.93
N LYS A 522 -2.12 30.89 -5.71
CA LYS A 522 -2.37 32.33 -5.57
C LYS A 522 -3.82 32.74 -5.86
N ALA A 523 -4.59 31.88 -6.55
CA ALA A 523 -6.01 32.09 -6.82
C ALA A 523 -6.91 31.50 -5.71
N GLY A 524 -6.34 30.87 -4.69
CA GLY A 524 -7.04 30.26 -3.57
C GLY A 524 -7.54 28.83 -3.84
N ASN A 525 -7.10 28.19 -4.93
CA ASN A 525 -7.45 26.80 -5.21
C ASN A 525 -6.48 25.84 -4.52
N TRP A 526 -7.00 24.70 -4.06
CA TRP A 526 -6.21 23.64 -3.43
C TRP A 526 -5.74 22.61 -4.48
N HIS A 527 -4.47 22.25 -4.43
CA HIS A 527 -3.83 21.27 -5.31
C HIS A 527 -3.19 20.16 -4.48
N ASP A 528 -3.39 18.91 -4.88
CA ASP A 528 -2.75 17.77 -4.22
C ASP A 528 -1.24 17.78 -4.48
N VAL A 529 -0.47 17.52 -3.42
CA VAL A 529 0.97 17.35 -3.48
C VAL A 529 1.29 15.85 -3.43
N ALA A 530 2.14 15.38 -4.34
CA ALA A 530 2.54 13.97 -4.35
C ALA A 530 3.27 13.61 -3.05
N CYS A 531 2.88 12.50 -2.44
CA CYS A 531 3.47 11.97 -1.21
C CYS A 531 3.75 10.48 -1.34
N ASP A 532 4.35 10.07 -2.47
CA ASP A 532 4.65 8.66 -2.72
C ASP A 532 5.73 8.15 -1.74
N PRO A 533 5.68 6.87 -1.31
CA PRO A 533 6.68 6.32 -0.40
C PRO A 533 8.10 6.43 -0.95
N GLY A 534 9.04 6.72 -0.06
CA GLY A 534 10.44 6.92 -0.44
C GLY A 534 10.73 8.27 -1.09
N MET A 535 9.74 9.16 -1.21
CA MET A 535 9.93 10.56 -1.59
C MET A 535 9.92 11.48 -0.37
N ILE A 536 10.60 12.62 -0.49
CA ILE A 536 10.54 13.71 0.48
C ILE A 536 9.77 14.88 -0.12
N THR A 537 8.67 15.26 0.50
CA THR A 537 7.99 16.52 0.15
C THR A 537 8.73 17.67 0.81
N ILE A 538 9.00 18.72 0.04
CA ILE A 538 9.71 19.93 0.47
C ILE A 538 8.74 21.09 0.37
N ASN A 539 8.61 21.87 1.43
CA ASN A 539 7.90 23.15 1.37
C ASN A 539 8.72 24.28 1.98
N ASN A 540 8.56 25.46 1.41
CA ASN A 540 9.13 26.68 1.96
C ASN A 540 8.37 27.10 3.23
N GLY A 541 9.10 27.66 4.18
CA GLY A 541 8.51 28.36 5.30
C GLY A 541 8.78 29.87 5.29
N ASP A 542 8.16 30.54 6.25
CA ASP A 542 8.15 32.00 6.41
C ASP A 542 9.55 32.59 6.54
N MET A 543 10.47 31.90 7.22
CA MET A 543 11.84 32.38 7.38
C MET A 543 12.59 32.45 6.04
N LEU A 544 12.35 31.50 5.12
CA LEU A 544 12.96 31.54 3.79
C LEU A 544 12.32 32.63 2.93
N ALA A 545 10.99 32.77 2.98
CA ALA A 545 10.29 33.84 2.30
C ALA A 545 10.80 35.21 2.76
N MET A 546 10.94 35.41 4.07
CA MET A 546 11.49 36.64 4.64
C MET A 546 12.94 36.90 4.23
N ALA A 547 13.80 35.87 4.31
CA ALA A 547 15.21 35.97 3.93
C ALA A 547 15.41 36.32 2.45
N THR A 548 14.51 35.85 1.59
CA THR A 548 14.62 35.99 0.13
C THR A 548 13.75 37.11 -0.43
N GLY A 549 13.03 37.84 0.43
CA GLY A 549 12.11 38.90 0.05
C GLY A 549 10.96 38.39 -0.83
N ASP A 550 10.34 37.30 -0.40
CA ASP A 550 9.25 36.57 -1.04
C ASP A 550 9.56 35.99 -2.43
N TYR A 551 10.86 35.91 -2.79
CA TYR A 551 11.26 35.24 -4.03
C TYR A 551 10.93 33.74 -3.98
N TYR A 552 11.15 33.10 -2.83
CA TYR A 552 10.64 31.76 -2.53
C TYR A 552 9.47 31.89 -1.55
N PRO A 553 8.21 31.79 -2.01
CA PRO A 553 7.05 32.09 -1.17
C PRO A 553 6.80 30.99 -0.14
N SER A 554 6.38 31.38 1.07
CA SER A 554 5.71 30.49 2.03
C SER A 554 4.31 30.22 1.50
N THR A 555 3.92 28.95 1.41
CA THR A 555 2.65 28.56 0.79
C THR A 555 1.74 27.90 1.80
N THR A 556 0.54 28.47 1.95
CA THR A 556 -0.50 27.91 2.79
C THR A 556 -0.83 26.49 2.32
N HIS A 557 -0.77 25.54 3.22
CA HIS A 557 -1.03 24.13 2.95
C HIS A 557 -1.89 23.51 4.05
N ARG A 558 -2.53 22.38 3.75
CA ARG A 558 -3.39 21.64 4.68
C ARG A 558 -3.25 20.15 4.48
N VAL A 559 -3.69 19.40 5.48
CA VAL A 559 -3.82 17.95 5.38
C VAL A 559 -5.28 17.59 5.54
N THR A 560 -5.90 17.12 4.47
CA THR A 560 -7.29 16.67 4.48
C THR A 560 -7.42 15.35 5.23
N ASN A 561 -8.60 15.12 5.81
CA ASN A 561 -8.94 13.80 6.29
C ASN A 561 -9.14 12.86 5.08
N PRO A 562 -8.74 11.58 5.17
CA PRO A 562 -9.23 10.59 4.23
C PRO A 562 -10.75 10.50 4.33
N ASP A 563 -11.42 10.05 3.26
CA ASP A 563 -12.88 9.90 3.24
C ASP A 563 -13.38 9.12 4.46
N ALA A 564 -14.56 9.50 4.97
CA ALA A 564 -15.15 9.14 6.26
C ALA A 564 -15.30 7.63 6.56
N GLY A 565 -14.89 6.76 5.64
CA GLY A 565 -14.78 5.32 5.85
C GLY A 565 -13.44 4.86 6.43
N GLN A 566 -12.34 5.62 6.32
CA GLN A 566 -10.99 5.11 6.62
C GLN A 566 -10.55 5.38 8.06
N ASN A 567 -11.00 4.52 8.98
CA ASN A 567 -10.61 4.55 10.40
C ASN A 567 -9.27 3.80 10.67
N VAL A 568 -8.15 4.29 10.12
CA VAL A 568 -6.82 3.63 10.24
C VAL A 568 -5.74 4.57 10.78
N SER A 569 -4.85 4.03 11.62
CA SER A 569 -3.68 4.73 12.17
C SER A 569 -2.78 5.30 11.05
N ARG A 570 -2.21 6.49 11.26
CA ARG A 570 -1.28 7.15 10.31
C ARG A 570 -0.10 7.75 11.07
N TYR A 571 1.09 7.65 10.47
CA TYR A 571 2.30 8.31 10.95
C TYR A 571 2.77 9.40 9.98
N SER A 572 3.46 10.41 10.50
CA SER A 572 4.07 11.51 9.72
C SER A 572 5.31 12.01 10.44
N MET A 573 6.39 12.28 9.70
CA MET A 573 7.68 12.74 10.25
C MET A 573 8.23 13.97 9.48
N PRO A 574 7.65 15.17 9.65
CA PRO A 574 8.25 16.40 9.16
C PRO A 574 9.48 16.81 9.98
N MET A 575 10.52 17.22 9.27
CA MET A 575 11.70 17.90 9.80
C MET A 575 11.63 19.38 9.46
N PHE A 576 11.42 20.21 10.47
CA PHE A 576 11.38 21.67 10.37
C PHE A 576 12.79 22.23 10.53
N LEU A 577 13.37 22.72 9.44
CA LEU A 577 14.77 23.15 9.40
C LEU A 577 14.91 24.63 9.80
N HIS A 578 15.32 24.87 11.04
CA HIS A 578 15.42 26.22 11.62
C HIS A 578 16.86 26.77 11.60
N PRO A 579 17.03 28.06 11.27
CA PRO A 579 18.33 28.72 11.41
C PRO A 579 18.69 28.92 12.88
N ARG A 580 19.95 29.27 13.17
CA ARG A 580 20.36 29.66 14.52
C ARG A 580 19.60 30.91 14.99
N PRO A 581 19.28 31.02 16.29
CA PRO A 581 18.52 32.14 16.87
C PRO A 581 18.96 33.54 16.41
N GLU A 582 20.26 33.79 16.32
CA GLU A 582 20.86 35.09 16.02
C GLU A 582 20.91 35.46 14.52
N VAL A 583 20.56 34.54 13.63
CA VAL A 583 20.59 34.80 12.18
C VAL A 583 19.57 35.87 11.82
N LEU A 584 20.01 36.90 11.09
CA LEU A 584 19.12 37.94 10.58
C LEU A 584 18.37 37.44 9.35
N LEU A 585 17.03 37.39 9.43
CA LEU A 585 16.17 37.07 8.29
C LEU A 585 15.98 38.29 7.40
N LYS A 586 15.83 39.46 8.01
CA LYS A 586 15.76 40.77 7.33
C LYS A 586 16.38 41.83 8.23
N PRO A 587 16.67 43.03 7.72
CA PRO A 587 17.22 44.10 8.56
C PRO A 587 16.39 44.34 9.82
N GLY A 588 17.01 44.11 10.99
CA GLY A 588 16.38 44.34 12.30
C GLY A 588 15.48 43.21 12.82
N THR A 589 15.45 42.03 12.20
CA THR A 589 14.67 40.88 12.70
C THR A 589 15.52 39.61 12.66
N THR A 590 15.79 39.03 13.82
CA THR A 590 16.46 37.73 13.94
C THR A 590 15.47 36.57 13.79
N ALA A 591 15.98 35.37 13.57
CA ALA A 591 15.18 34.15 13.55
C ALA A 591 14.46 33.90 14.87
N ASP A 592 15.12 34.16 16.01
CA ASP A 592 14.46 34.04 17.31
C ASP A 592 13.37 35.10 17.50
N ASP A 593 13.60 36.35 17.11
CA ASP A 593 12.57 37.40 17.19
C ASP A 593 11.28 36.96 16.49
N TYR A 594 11.42 36.45 15.26
CA TYR A 594 10.29 35.97 14.47
C TYR A 594 9.65 34.70 15.06
N LEU A 595 10.46 33.73 15.50
CA LEU A 595 9.95 32.52 16.15
C LEU A 595 9.16 32.87 17.41
N GLN A 596 9.67 33.75 18.27
CA GLN A 596 8.99 34.19 19.48
C GLN A 596 7.71 34.98 19.18
N GLU A 597 7.68 35.77 18.10
CA GLU A 597 6.47 36.44 17.60
C GLU A 597 5.42 35.42 17.19
N ARG A 598 5.76 34.47 16.32
CA ARG A 598 4.83 33.45 15.82
C ARG A 598 4.31 32.54 16.93
N LEU A 599 5.17 32.12 17.86
CA LEU A 599 4.77 31.33 19.04
C LEU A 599 3.76 32.08 19.93
N ARG A 600 3.85 33.41 20.03
CA ARG A 600 2.86 34.24 20.74
C ARG A 600 1.54 34.34 19.96
N GLU A 601 1.60 34.52 18.64
CA GLU A 601 0.42 34.63 17.79
C GLU A 601 -0.40 33.34 17.74
N ILE A 602 0.24 32.17 17.85
CA ILE A 602 -0.42 30.85 17.88
C ILE A 602 -0.74 30.38 19.30
N GLY A 603 -0.49 31.20 20.32
CA GLY A 603 -0.94 30.97 21.70
C GLY A 603 -0.09 29.98 22.53
N LEU A 604 1.11 29.60 22.06
CA LEU A 604 2.02 28.67 22.76
C LEU A 604 2.94 29.35 23.79
N LYS A 605 2.96 30.70 23.84
CA LYS A 605 3.58 31.47 24.93
C LYS A 605 2.62 32.55 25.44
N SER A 606 2.51 32.69 26.75
CA SER A 606 1.68 33.73 27.39
C SER A 606 2.15 35.13 26.98
N GLN A 607 1.23 36.02 26.61
CA GLN A 607 1.53 37.45 26.49
C GLN A 607 2.05 37.94 27.84
N LYS A 608 3.26 38.53 27.86
CA LYS A 608 3.74 39.22 29.07
C LYS A 608 2.71 40.30 29.42
N ALA A 609 2.17 40.23 30.64
CA ALA A 609 1.49 41.37 31.23
C ALA A 609 2.50 42.52 31.31
N SER A 610 2.18 43.62 30.62
CA SER A 610 2.86 44.91 30.72
C SER A 610 2.77 45.49 32.12
#